data_AF-A0A966Q0Q3-F1
#
_entry.id   AF-A0A966Q0Q3-F1
#
_cell.length_a   1.000
_cell.length_b   1.000
_cell.length_c   1.000
_cell.angle_alpha   90.00
_cell.angle_beta   90.00
_cell.angle_gamma   90.00
#
_symmetry.space_group_name_H-M   'P 1'
#
loop_
_entity.id
_entity.type
_entity.pdbx_description
1 polymer ?
#
loop_
_entity_poly.entity_id
_entity_poly.type
_entity_poly.pdbx_seq_one_letter_code
_entity_poly.pdbx_strand_id
1 'polypeptide(L)' 'MNFSEKTMKIYEEDFKQRAYDGKWERIGKIADEDNAYTFVNEYGSRVTTVPFKWITLGVYDYLMEIV' A
#
# COMPACT_ATOMS: atom_id res chain seq x y z
N MET A 1 -10.42 20.65 16.46
CA MET A 1 -10.48 19.63 15.40
C MET A 1 -9.32 18.68 15.64
N ASN A 2 -9.59 17.46 16.10
CA ASN A 2 -8.56 16.46 16.32
C ASN A 2 -8.24 15.80 14.98
N PHE A 3 -7.14 16.20 14.36
CA PHE A 3 -6.55 15.43 13.28
C PHE A 3 -5.92 14.19 13.92
N SER A 4 -6.66 13.09 13.93
CA SER A 4 -6.06 11.78 14.19
C SER A 4 -5.06 11.54 13.06
N GLU A 5 -3.76 11.70 13.36
CA GLU A 5 -2.69 11.30 12.45
C GLU A 5 -2.81 9.78 12.28
N LYS A 6 -3.51 9.35 11.22
CA LYS A 6 -3.55 7.95 10.82
C LYS A 6 -2.15 7.61 10.34
N THR A 7 -1.33 7.07 11.24
CA THR A 7 0.00 6.57 10.90
C THR A 7 -0.16 5.47 9.85
N MET A 8 0.20 5.76 8.61
CA MET A 8 0.13 4.81 7.51
C MET A 8 1.13 3.68 7.78
N LYS A 9 0.62 2.50 8.10
CA LYS A 9 1.45 1.32 8.35
C LYS A 9 1.84 0.67 7.03
N ILE A 10 3.14 0.56 6.79
CA ILE A 10 3.71 -0.21 5.68
C ILE A 10 3.86 -1.66 6.15
N TYR A 11 3.26 -2.60 5.40
CA TYR A 11 3.29 -4.03 5.72
C TYR A 11 4.42 -4.76 4.98
N GLU A 12 4.77 -4.27 3.79
CA GLU A 12 5.78 -4.86 2.91
C GLU A 12 6.37 -3.74 2.05
N GLU A 13 7.67 -3.81 1.76
CA GLU A 13 8.35 -2.91 0.83
C GLU A 13 9.05 -3.72 -0.25
N ASP A 14 9.05 -3.18 -1.47
CA ASP A 14 9.74 -3.77 -2.61
C ASP A 14 10.30 -2.68 -3.52
N PHE A 15 11.25 -3.05 -4.37
CA PHE A 15 11.87 -2.18 -5.36
C PHE A 15 11.66 -2.74 -6.76
N LYS A 16 11.06 -1.92 -7.63
CA LYS A 16 10.77 -2.31 -9.00
C LYS A 16 11.23 -1.24 -9.99
N GLN A 17 11.93 -1.66 -11.04
CA GLN A 17 12.25 -0.77 -12.15
C GLN A 17 11.03 -0.56 -13.05
N ARG A 18 10.74 0.70 -13.38
CA ARG A 18 9.61 1.08 -14.23
C ARG A 18 9.97 0.93 -15.70
N ALA A 19 9.06 0.32 -16.46
CA ALA A 19 9.30 0.01 -17.86
C ALA A 19 9.37 1.24 -18.78
N TYR A 20 8.73 2.37 -18.41
CA TYR A 20 8.56 3.52 -19.30
C TYR A 20 9.66 4.58 -19.18
N ASP A 21 10.35 4.68 -18.04
CA ASP A 21 11.43 5.66 -17.83
C ASP A 21 12.70 5.04 -17.23
N GLY A 22 12.71 3.73 -16.96
CA GLY A 22 13.86 3.01 -16.41
C GLY A 22 14.20 3.38 -14.97
N LYS A 23 13.40 4.23 -14.30
CA LYS A 23 13.62 4.63 -12.92
C LYS A 23 13.24 3.52 -11.96
N TRP A 24 13.86 3.52 -10.79
CA TRP A 24 13.53 2.60 -9.71
C TRP A 24 12.45 3.19 -8.82
N GLU A 25 11.42 2.41 -8.53
CA GLU A 25 10.35 2.79 -7.64
C GLU A 25 10.43 1.94 -6.36
N ARG A 26 10.51 2.61 -5.21
CA ARG A 26 10.24 1.97 -3.92
C ARG A 26 8.75 1.96 -3.73
N ILE A 27 8.17 0.77 -3.67
CA ILE A 27 6.75 0.56 -3.45
C ILE A 27 6.52 -0.02 -2.06
N GLY A 28 5.41 0.39 -1.44
CA GLY A 28 4.99 -0.07 -0.13
C GLY A 28 3.58 -0.62 -0.17
N LYS A 29 3.36 -1.76 0.48
CA LYS A 29 2.04 -2.35 0.64
C LYS A 29 1.37 -1.79 1.88
N ILE A 30 0.19 -1.20 1.70
CA ILE A 30 -0.61 -0.60 2.76
C ILE A 30 -2.02 -1.20 2.78
N ALA A 31 -2.69 -1.09 3.93
CA ALA A 31 -4.12 -1.40 4.02
C ALA A 31 -4.93 -0.35 3.25
N ASP A 32 -5.84 -0.79 2.40
CA ASP A 32 -6.71 0.08 1.60
C ASP A 32 -8.04 0.29 2.31
N GLU A 33 -8.02 1.12 3.35
CA GLU A 33 -9.20 1.36 4.19
C GLU A 33 -10.36 2.02 3.44
N ASP A 34 -10.06 2.81 2.39
CA ASP A 34 -11.08 3.47 1.58
C ASP A 34 -11.91 2.48 0.76
N ASN A 35 -11.32 1.31 0.47
CA ASN A 35 -11.96 0.23 -0.28
C ASN A 35 -12.35 -0.95 0.61
N ALA A 36 -12.45 -0.74 1.93
CA ALA A 36 -12.97 -1.74 2.84
C ALA A 36 -14.44 -2.04 2.52
N TYR A 37 -14.81 -3.32 2.51
CA TYR A 37 -16.18 -3.75 2.25
C TYR A 37 -16.64 -4.81 3.24
N THR A 38 -17.95 -4.84 3.45
CA THR A 38 -18.59 -5.80 4.35
C THR A 38 -19.62 -6.61 3.59
N PHE A 39 -19.59 -7.93 3.76
CA PHE A 39 -20.53 -8.85 3.14
C PHE A 39 -20.99 -9.91 4.14
N VAL A 40 -22.09 -10.59 3.82
CA VAL A 40 -22.55 -11.76 4.56
C VAL A 40 -22.01 -12.98 3.84
N ASN A 41 -21.26 -13.82 4.56
CA ASN A 41 -20.72 -15.05 3.99
C ASN A 41 -21.80 -16.15 3.89
N GLU A 42 -21.43 -17.29 3.32
CA GLU A 42 -22.33 -18.44 3.11
C GLU A 42 -22.90 -19.02 4.42
N TYR A 43 -22.29 -18.70 5.56
CA TYR A 43 -22.71 -19.14 6.89
C TYR A 43 -23.60 -18.12 7.62
N GLY A 44 -23.99 -17.02 6.95
CA GLY A 44 -24.79 -15.95 7.55
C GLY A 44 -23.99 -14.99 8.45
N SER A 45 -22.67 -15.13 8.53
CA SER A 45 -21.81 -14.26 9.33
C SER A 45 -21.42 -13.01 8.54
N ARG A 46 -21.47 -11.86 9.21
CA ARG A 46 -21.03 -10.58 8.66
C ARG A 46 -19.50 -10.48 8.74
N VAL A 47 -18.85 -10.40 7.58
CA VAL A 47 -17.39 -10.31 7.46
C VAL A 47 -17.02 -8.98 6.83
N THR A 48 -16.07 -8.27 7.45
CA THR A 48 -15.47 -7.07 6.89
C THR A 48 -14.07 -7.40 6.39
N THR A 49 -13.80 -7.08 5.13
CA THR A 49 -12.51 -7.28 4.50
C THR A 49 -11.90 -5.93 4.15
N VAL A 50 -10.65 -5.74 4.58
CA VAL A 50 -9.82 -4.60 4.19
C VAL A 50 -8.76 -5.12 3.23
N PRO A 51 -8.83 -4.79 1.93
CA PRO A 51 -7.83 -5.22 0.96
C PRO A 51 -6.49 -4.49 1.19
N PHE A 52 -5.45 -4.96 0.51
CA PHE A 52 -4.16 -4.29 0.46
C PHE A 52 -3.93 -3.65 -0.91
N LYS A 53 -3.26 -2.50 -0.94
CA LYS A 53 -2.79 -1.86 -2.17
C LYS A 53 -1.30 -1.53 -2.08
N TRP A 54 -0.66 -1.45 -3.24
CA TRP A 54 0.72 -0.98 -3.36
C TRP A 54 0.71 0.50 -3.72
N ILE A 55 1.56 1.28 -3.06
CA ILE A 55 1.75 2.70 -3.31
C ILE A 55 3.22 3.01 -3.56
N THR A 56 3.48 4.05 -4.35
CA THR A 56 4.82 4.59 -4.54
C THR A 56 5.25 5.36 -3.29
N LEU A 57 6.33 4.92 -2.66
CA LEU A 57 6.98 5.59 -1.51
C LEU A 57 8.12 6.51 -1.96
N GLY A 58 8.70 6.25 -3.13
CA GLY A 58 9.81 7.04 -3.68
C GLY A 58 10.21 6.57 -5.07
N VAL A 59 10.84 7.45 -5.84
CA VAL A 59 11.36 7.18 -7.17
C VAL A 59 12.81 7.64 -7.23
N TYR A 60 13.68 6.79 -7.76
CA TYR A 60 15.13 6.96 -7.75
C TYR A 60 15.70 6.73 -9.15
N ASP A 61 16.73 7.50 -9.52
CA ASP A 61 17.40 7.31 -10.81
C ASP A 61 18.34 6.10 -10.78
N TYR A 62 18.95 5.80 -9.63
CA TYR A 62 19.81 4.63 -9.42
C TYR A 62 19.56 4.01 -8.03
N LEU A 63 19.59 2.67 -7.92
CA LEU A 63 19.42 1.94 -6.64
C LEU A 63 20.47 2.31 -5.57
N MET A 64 21.58 2.94 -5.95
CA MET A 64 22.74 3.20 -5.08
C MET A 64 22.60 4.45 -4.20
N GLU A 65 21.54 5.25 -4.33
CA GLU A 65 21.29 6.43 -3.49
C GLU A 65 20.70 6.10 -2.10
N ILE A 66 20.51 4.82 -1.79
CA ILE A 66 19.98 4.36 -0.50
C ILE A 66 21.14 3.74 0.30
N VAL A 67 22.00 4.58 0.88
CA VAL A 67 22.94 4.20 1.95
C VAL A 67 22.51 4.90 3.23
#